data_AF-A0A2G9TPS6-F1
#
_entry.id   AF-A0A2G9TPS6-F1
#
_cell.length_a   1.000
_cell.length_b   1.000
_cell.length_c   1.000
_cell.angle_alpha   90.00
_cell.angle_beta   90.00
_cell.angle_gamma   90.00
#
_symmetry.space_group_name_H-M   'P 1'
#
loop_
_entity.id
_entity.type
_entity.pdbx_description
1 polymer ?
#
loop_
_entity_poly.entity_id
_entity_poly.type
_entity_poly.pdbx_seq_one_letter_code
_entity_poly.pdbx_strand_id
1 'polypeptide(L)'
;LDGLKQEYKNLLASSKSPLQKTEAFRENAQRNRYPDIVCWDATRVQLTHDVPPATDYIHANWVKFDNFDRVYILTQAPLQNTIGDFWRMVLQCQSPSIVNLTQ
;
A
#
# COMPACT_ATOMS: atom_id res chain seq x y z
N LEU A 1 3.92 -20.30 23.67
CA LEU A 1 2.85 -19.73 22.81
C LEU A 1 2.32 -18.41 23.35
N ASP A 2 2.12 -18.27 24.67
CA ASP A 2 1.54 -17.05 25.26
C ASP A 2 2.45 -15.82 25.18
N GLY A 3 3.77 -16.01 25.24
CA GLY A 3 4.74 -14.93 25.01
C GLY A 3 4.57 -14.26 23.65
N LEU A 4 4.47 -15.04 22.56
CA LEU A 4 4.25 -14.52 21.20
C LEU A 4 2.91 -13.78 21.07
N LYS A 5 1.85 -14.27 21.74
CA LYS A 5 0.55 -13.59 21.75
C LYS A 5 0.63 -12.22 22.45
N GLN A 6 1.39 -12.13 23.53
CA GLN A 6 1.57 -10.88 24.27
C GLN A 6 2.41 -9.88 23.47
N GLU A 7 3.48 -10.33 22.83
CA GLU A 7 4.32 -9.51 21.97
C GLU A 7 3.50 -8.91 20.81
N TYR A 8 2.70 -9.73 20.12
CA TYR A 8 1.79 -9.27 19.05
C TYR A 8 0.83 -8.17 19.54
N LYS A 9 0.23 -8.33 20.72
CA LYS A 9 -0.66 -7.30 21.30
C LYS A 9 0.07 -5.99 21.58
N ASN A 10 1.31 -6.06 22.05
CA ASN A 10 2.12 -4.86 22.32
C ASN A 10 2.48 -4.11 21.03
N LEU A 11 2.76 -4.83 19.94
CA LEU A 11 3.00 -4.24 18.62
C LEU A 11 1.74 -3.52 18.09
N LEU A 12 0.56 -4.13 18.24
CA LEU A 12 -0.70 -3.48 17.85
C LEU A 12 -0.98 -2.20 18.66
N ALA A 13 -0.62 -2.18 19.95
CA ALA A 13 -0.80 -1.01 20.80
C ALA A 13 0.14 0.15 20.43
N SER A 14 1.37 -0.15 20.00
CA SER A 14 2.39 0.85 19.60
C SER A 14 2.25 1.35 18.16
N SER A 15 1.54 0.61 17.30
CA SER A 15 1.35 0.93 15.87
C SER A 15 0.47 2.16 15.59
N LYS A 16 -0.13 2.81 16.58
CA LYS A 16 -1.00 3.98 16.37
C LYS A 16 -0.18 5.27 16.27
N SER A 17 0.27 5.57 15.05
CA SER A 17 0.83 6.89 14.74
C SER A 17 -0.30 7.90 14.48
N PRO A 18 -0.26 9.11 15.08
CA PRO A 18 -1.22 10.19 14.80
C PRO A 18 -1.22 10.68 13.33
N LEU A 19 -0.28 10.23 12.51
CA LEU A 19 -0.12 10.63 11.09
C LEU A 19 -0.92 9.75 10.11
N GLN A 20 -1.82 8.90 10.60
CA GLN A 20 -2.63 7.92 9.84
C GLN A 20 -3.84 8.56 9.12
N LYS A 21 -3.58 9.48 8.20
CA LYS A 21 -4.60 10.00 7.27
C LYS A 21 -4.95 8.97 6.19
N THR A 22 -6.21 8.95 5.78
CA THR A 22 -6.78 7.91 4.88
C THR A 22 -7.80 8.48 3.90
N GLU A 23 -7.72 9.78 3.62
CA GLU A 23 -8.66 10.51 2.78
C GLU A 23 -8.69 9.94 1.36
N ALA A 24 -7.52 9.72 0.74
CA ALA A 24 -7.46 9.19 -0.61
C ALA A 24 -8.02 7.75 -0.69
N PHE A 25 -7.79 6.94 0.34
CA PHE A 25 -8.39 5.61 0.45
C PHE A 25 -9.93 5.66 0.49
N ARG A 26 -10.50 6.60 1.25
CA ARG A 26 -11.96 6.76 1.38
C ARG A 26 -12.61 7.26 0.08
N GLU A 27 -11.94 8.18 -0.62
CA GLU A 27 -12.42 8.74 -1.89
C GLU A 27 -12.36 7.74 -3.06
N ASN A 28 -11.56 6.68 -2.93
CA ASN A 28 -11.30 5.70 -3.98
C ASN A 28 -11.76 4.28 -3.61
N ALA A 29 -12.87 4.14 -2.86
CA ALA A 29 -13.36 2.87 -2.35
C ALA A 29 -13.46 1.74 -3.41
N GLN A 30 -13.87 2.08 -4.63
CA GLN A 30 -13.97 1.16 -5.79
C GLN A 30 -12.63 0.63 -6.31
N ARG A 31 -11.51 1.19 -5.85
CA ARG A 31 -10.14 0.79 -6.21
C ARG A 31 -9.48 -0.04 -5.11
N ASN A 32 -10.19 -0.30 -4.01
CA ASN A 32 -9.71 -1.04 -2.85
C ASN A 32 -10.32 -2.44 -2.84
N ARG A 33 -9.48 -3.47 -2.66
CA ARG A 33 -9.94 -4.86 -2.61
C ARG A 33 -10.70 -5.18 -1.32
N TYR A 34 -10.26 -4.58 -0.22
CA TYR A 34 -10.81 -4.82 1.12
C TYR A 34 -11.05 -3.49 1.84
N PRO A 35 -12.25 -3.26 2.41
CA PRO A 35 -12.58 -1.99 3.07
C PRO A 35 -11.90 -1.82 4.43
N ASP A 36 -11.44 -2.92 5.05
CA ASP A 36 -10.78 -2.98 6.34
C ASP A 36 -9.25 -2.92 6.25
N ILE A 37 -8.68 -2.99 5.04
CA ILE A 37 -7.24 -2.84 4.79
C ILE A 37 -6.95 -1.44 4.27
N VAL A 38 -6.53 -0.58 5.18
CA VAL A 38 -6.35 0.86 4.94
C VAL A 38 -5.07 1.14 4.16
N CYS A 39 -5.15 2.04 3.17
CA CYS A 39 -4.00 2.68 2.52
C CYS A 39 -3.75 4.05 3.17
N TRP A 40 -2.51 4.30 3.58
CA TRP A 40 -2.16 5.47 4.39
C TRP A 40 -1.70 6.61 3.47
N ASP A 41 -2.23 7.82 3.65
CA ASP A 41 -1.91 8.94 2.77
C ASP A 41 -0.44 9.36 2.85
N ALA A 42 0.15 9.30 4.04
CA ALA A 42 1.53 9.75 4.27
C ALA A 42 2.58 8.94 3.48
N THR A 43 2.28 7.68 3.15
CA THR A 43 3.23 6.78 2.47
C THR A 43 2.67 6.16 1.20
N ARG A 44 1.47 6.55 0.75
CA ARG A 44 0.88 5.96 -0.46
C ARG A 44 1.73 6.29 -1.68
N VAL A 45 1.74 5.38 -2.64
CA VAL A 45 2.30 5.67 -3.97
C VAL A 45 1.32 6.57 -4.71
N GLN A 46 1.78 7.76 -5.10
CA GLN A 46 1.03 8.69 -5.94
C GLN A 46 1.38 8.46 -7.40
N LEU A 47 0.39 8.16 -8.22
CA LEU A 47 0.61 8.03 -9.65
C LEU A 47 0.67 9.43 -10.31
N THR A 48 1.72 9.71 -11.07
CA THR A 48 2.02 11.05 -11.61
C THR A 48 1.87 11.14 -13.12
N HIS A 49 1.84 10.01 -13.84
CA HIS A 49 1.63 10.02 -15.29
C HIS A 49 0.15 10.15 -15.63
N ASP A 50 -0.24 11.16 -16.40
CA ASP A 50 -1.63 11.38 -16.81
C ASP A 50 -2.04 10.38 -17.90
N VAL A 51 -2.55 9.22 -17.48
CA VAL A 51 -3.15 8.21 -18.36
C VAL A 51 -4.66 8.18 -18.10
N PRO A 52 -5.51 8.42 -19.11
CA PRO A 52 -6.95 8.34 -18.94
C PRO A 52 -7.45 6.94 -18.51
N PRO A 53 -8.36 6.83 -17.53
CA PRO A 53 -8.88 7.90 -16.68
C PRO A 53 -7.83 8.37 -15.66
N ALA A 54 -7.54 9.68 -15.69
CA ALA A 54 -6.52 10.26 -14.84
C ALA A 54 -6.90 10.17 -13.36
N THR A 55 -5.95 9.72 -12.55
CA THR A 55 -6.09 9.46 -11.13
C THR A 55 -4.70 9.38 -10.52
N ASP A 56 -4.51 9.88 -9.32
CA ASP A 56 -3.24 9.74 -8.59
C ASP A 56 -3.25 8.54 -7.62
N TYR A 57 -4.36 7.78 -7.58
CA TYR A 57 -4.61 6.78 -6.55
C TYR A 57 -4.37 5.35 -7.03
N ILE A 58 -3.50 4.65 -6.30
CA ILE A 58 -3.39 3.19 -6.26
C ILE A 58 -3.26 2.75 -4.80
N HIS A 59 -3.86 1.61 -4.44
CA HIS A 59 -3.72 1.03 -3.10
C HIS A 59 -2.35 0.37 -2.94
N ALA A 60 -1.34 1.21 -2.69
CA ALA A 60 0.04 0.82 -2.52
C ALA A 60 0.74 1.81 -1.57
N ASN A 61 1.62 1.32 -0.70
CA ASN A 61 2.38 2.13 0.24
C ASN A 61 3.88 1.81 0.15
N TRP A 62 4.70 2.86 0.25
CA TRP A 62 6.13 2.73 0.47
C TRP A 62 6.40 2.24 1.89
N VAL A 63 7.24 1.21 2.02
CA VAL A 63 7.62 0.61 3.29
C VAL A 63 9.14 0.55 3.36
N LYS A 64 9.69 1.16 4.40
CA LYS A 64 11.11 1.11 4.75
C LYS A 64 11.25 0.44 6.11
N PHE A 65 12.26 -0.41 6.24
CA PHE A 65 12.61 -1.04 7.51
C PHE A 65 13.86 -0.36 8.05
N ASP A 66 13.92 -0.06 9.35
CA ASP A 66 15.02 0.71 9.95
C ASP A 66 16.41 0.08 9.74
N ASN A 67 16.46 -1.26 9.69
CA ASN A 67 17.70 -2.03 9.57
C ASN A 67 18.03 -2.43 8.12
N PHE A 68 17.25 -1.99 7.13
CA PHE A 68 17.47 -2.34 5.74
C PHE A 68 17.42 -1.10 4.86
N ASP A 69 18.44 -0.91 4.02
CA ASP A 69 18.50 0.20 3.07
C ASP A 69 17.48 0.08 1.94
N ARG A 70 16.82 -1.08 1.81
CA ARG A 70 15.82 -1.32 0.77
C ARG A 70 14.47 -0.75 1.16
N VAL A 71 13.89 -0.03 0.22
CA VAL A 71 12.49 0.43 0.26
C VAL A 71 11.66 -0.50 -0.61
N TYR A 72 10.51 -0.92 -0.10
CA TYR A 72 9.58 -1.78 -0.79
C TYR A 72 8.28 -1.02 -1.08
N ILE A 73 7.56 -1.48 -2.09
CA ILE A 73 6.16 -1.13 -2.29
C ILE A 73 5.35 -2.35 -1.88
N LEU A 74 4.51 -2.18 -0.86
CA LEU A 74 3.48 -3.17 -0.54
C LEU A 74 2.17 -2.72 -1.18
N THR A 75 1.52 -3.59 -1.94
CA THR A 75 0.29 -3.29 -2.68
C THR A 75 -0.64 -4.49 -2.66
N GLN A 76 -1.94 -4.23 -2.78
CA GLN A 76 -2.93 -5.29 -2.99
C GLN A 76 -2.76 -5.96 -4.37
N ALA A 77 -3.29 -7.17 -4.53
CA ALA A 77 -3.44 -7.75 -5.86
C ALA A 77 -4.35 -6.86 -6.73
N PRO A 78 -3.95 -6.50 -7.97
CA PRO A 78 -4.71 -5.58 -8.81
C PRO A 78 -6.13 -6.08 -9.04
N LEU A 79 -7.07 -5.15 -9.06
CA LEU A 79 -8.47 -5.39 -9.44
C LEU A 79 -8.58 -5.24 -10.96
N GLN A 80 -9.67 -5.75 -11.55
CA GLN A 80 -9.91 -5.60 -12.99
C GLN A 80 -9.80 -4.14 -13.46
N ASN A 81 -10.33 -3.20 -12.66
CA ASN A 81 -10.30 -1.76 -12.94
C ASN A 81 -8.98 -1.06 -12.53
N THR A 82 -7.99 -1.77 -11.97
CA THR A 82 -6.71 -1.17 -11.54
C THR A 82 -5.47 -1.87 -12.12
N ILE A 83 -5.62 -2.83 -13.05
CA ILE A 83 -4.49 -3.47 -13.75
C ILE A 83 -3.61 -2.43 -14.46
N GLY A 84 -4.22 -1.46 -15.16
CA GLY A 84 -3.47 -0.40 -15.85
C GLY A 84 -2.68 0.48 -14.87
N ASP A 85 -3.31 0.86 -13.77
CA ASP A 85 -2.67 1.64 -12.70
C ASP A 85 -1.52 0.88 -12.02
N PHE A 86 -1.65 -0.44 -11.86
CA PHE A 86 -0.58 -1.29 -11.34
C PHE A 86 0.66 -1.26 -12.24
N TRP A 87 0.50 -1.43 -13.55
CA TRP A 87 1.64 -1.37 -14.48
C TRP A 87 2.23 0.03 -14.61
N ARG A 88 1.38 1.06 -14.56
CA ARG A 88 1.80 2.46 -14.48
C ARG A 88 2.65 2.72 -13.24
N MET A 89 2.26 2.19 -12.08
CA MET A 89 3.06 2.24 -10.85
C MET A 89 4.40 1.55 -11.02
N VAL A 90 4.43 0.34 -11.57
CA VAL A 90 5.67 -0.45 -11.77
C VAL A 90 6.67 0.32 -12.64
N LEU A 91 6.19 0.91 -13.75
CA LEU A 91 7.02 1.71 -14.65
C LEU A 91 7.51 2.99 -13.96
N GLN A 92 6.61 3.73 -13.33
CA GLN A 92 6.92 5.00 -12.65
C GLN A 92 7.93 4.82 -11.52
N CYS A 93 7.76 3.79 -10.70
CA CYS A 93 8.63 3.47 -9.57
C CYS A 93 9.89 2.69 -9.96
N GLN A 94 10.05 2.37 -11.25
CA GLN A 94 11.17 1.60 -11.79
C GLN A 94 11.40 0.29 -11.03
N SER A 95 10.31 -0.43 -10.68
CA SER A 95 10.40 -1.66 -9.89
C SER A 95 10.92 -2.82 -10.74
N PRO A 96 12.15 -3.32 -10.52
CA PRO A 96 12.74 -4.35 -11.39
C PRO A 96 12.19 -5.75 -11.13
N SER A 97 11.56 -5.96 -9.98
CA SER A 97 11.06 -7.26 -9.53
C SER A 97 9.67 -7.12 -8.92
N ILE A 98 8.82 -8.11 -9.15
CA ILE A 98 7.49 -8.23 -8.56
C ILE A 98 7.41 -9.61 -7.90
N VAL A 99 7.00 -9.65 -6.63
CA VAL A 99 6.78 -10.89 -5.88
C VAL A 99 5.30 -11.02 -5.59
N ASN A 100 4.69 -12.12 -6.05
CA ASN A 100 3.32 -12.47 -5.71
C ASN A 100 3.32 -13.54 -4.62
N LEU A 101 2.53 -13.34 -3.56
CA LEU A 101 2.41 -14.23 -2.40
C LEU A 101 1.03 -14.90 -2.29
N THR A 102 0.20 -14.81 -3.33
CA THR A 102 -1.13 -15.44 -3.38
C THR A 102 -1.15 -16.63 -4.36
N GLN A 103 -2.05 -17.58 -4.13
CA GLN A 103 -2.38 -18.66 -5.08
C GLN A 103 -3.70 -18.38 -5.79
#